data_AF-A0A0F9A6I5-F1
#
_entry.id   AF-A0A0F9A6I5-F1
#
_cell.length_a   1.000
_cell.length_b   1.000
_cell.length_c   1.000
_cell.angle_alpha   90.00
_cell.angle_beta   90.00
_cell.angle_gamma   90.00
#
_symmetry.space_group_name_H-M   'P 1'
#
loop_
_entity.id
_entity.type
_entity.pdbx_description
1 polymer ?
#
loop_
_entity_poly.entity_id
_entity_poly.type
_entity_poly.pdbx_seq_one_letter_code
_entity_poly.pdbx_strand_id
1 'polypeptide(L)'
;SRQNEYHVKNYGEPSEFGYKDLIPLFTADKFNPDEWAKLFKDAGAKFAGPVAIHHDSFAMWDSQVTKWNAANMGPKRDTVGEMEKAIRKQGLKFMVAFHHAANWHFFPQSSPEFDTANPEYAGLYGVRYNGKYKRYQVWPNKEFLDWWKDIVIEVIDKYKPDLIWWDFGLGRIQEKYKKEVLAYYFNKGEEWEKEVEILYKLNNLPPGVGVVDYEVGRANKVTYYKWISDTSVDINAGSTAWGYAKEAGVKSPRILVHNFIDRVAKHGYLVINIGPKSDGTIPELHQEALREMGGWLEINGEAIYGSTPWSIAEEGPTKLKEGGMFSESRDRPYTPEDIRFTVKDNALYAIALGWPMRGNTLTIKTLRTSWINMKEGDNPDLFHLISKEYIKSIKMLGFNEELRWTLDDDGLHIELPDKKPCDYAVTYKIEWK
;
A
#
# COMPACT_ATOMS: atom_id res chain seq x y z
N SER A 1 -9.79 -0.25 -28.82
CA SER A 1 -9.81 -0.79 -27.44
C SER A 1 -11.11 -0.38 -26.78
N ARG A 2 -11.55 -1.08 -25.71
CA ARG A 2 -12.78 -0.69 -24.97
C ARG A 2 -12.74 0.76 -24.49
N GLN A 3 -11.56 1.23 -24.05
CA GLN A 3 -11.34 2.61 -23.64
C GLN A 3 -11.55 3.60 -24.81
N ASN A 4 -11.05 3.29 -26.00
CA ASN A 4 -11.26 4.11 -27.19
C ASN A 4 -12.73 4.18 -27.59
N GLU A 5 -13.43 3.04 -27.60
CA GLU A 5 -14.86 2.98 -27.91
C GLU A 5 -15.68 3.82 -26.92
N TYR A 6 -15.34 3.75 -25.62
CA TYR A 6 -15.96 4.61 -24.61
C TYR A 6 -15.64 6.09 -24.86
N HIS A 7 -14.39 6.43 -25.17
CA HIS A 7 -13.98 7.82 -25.43
C HIS A 7 -14.72 8.41 -26.62
N VAL A 8 -14.71 7.71 -27.77
CA VAL A 8 -15.43 8.13 -28.99
C VAL A 8 -16.91 8.35 -28.71
N LYS A 9 -17.54 7.42 -27.96
CA LYS A 9 -18.96 7.52 -27.63
C LYS A 9 -19.32 8.72 -26.76
N ASN A 10 -18.45 9.12 -25.83
CA ASN A 10 -18.78 10.15 -24.82
C ASN A 10 -18.16 11.53 -25.11
N TYR A 11 -17.05 11.58 -25.84
CA TYR A 11 -16.27 12.80 -26.05
C TYR A 11 -15.94 13.08 -27.53
N GLY A 12 -16.10 12.09 -28.42
CA GLY A 12 -15.72 12.19 -29.83
C GLY A 12 -14.33 11.62 -30.13
N GLU A 13 -13.84 11.81 -31.36
CA GLU A 13 -12.59 11.21 -31.81
C GLU A 13 -11.38 11.71 -30.99
N PRO A 14 -10.50 10.83 -30.47
CA PRO A 14 -9.37 11.26 -29.64
C PRO A 14 -8.35 12.17 -30.33
N SER A 15 -8.32 12.20 -31.68
CA SER A 15 -7.52 13.15 -32.45
C SER A 15 -8.06 14.58 -32.40
N GLU A 16 -9.36 14.75 -32.11
CA GLU A 16 -10.02 16.05 -31.99
C GLU A 16 -10.19 16.46 -30.51
N PHE A 17 -10.66 15.52 -29.68
CA PHE A 17 -10.82 15.68 -28.24
C PHE A 17 -9.90 14.70 -27.51
N GLY A 18 -8.70 15.15 -27.17
CA GLY A 18 -7.64 14.35 -26.57
C GLY A 18 -7.62 14.39 -25.04
N TYR A 19 -6.59 13.79 -24.43
CA TYR A 19 -6.48 13.72 -22.97
C TYR A 19 -6.36 15.13 -22.34
N LYS A 20 -5.69 16.07 -23.03
CA LYS A 20 -5.56 17.46 -22.57
C LYS A 20 -6.91 18.14 -22.36
N ASP A 21 -7.93 17.74 -23.13
CA ASP A 21 -9.26 18.35 -23.09
C ASP A 21 -10.12 17.78 -21.96
N LEU A 22 -9.70 16.66 -21.35
CA LEU A 22 -10.31 16.13 -20.13
C LEU A 22 -9.87 16.91 -18.88
N ILE A 23 -8.68 17.55 -18.89
CA ILE A 23 -8.13 18.25 -17.72
C ILE A 23 -9.08 19.36 -17.23
N PRO A 24 -9.64 20.24 -18.09
CA PRO A 24 -10.61 21.25 -17.65
C PRO A 24 -11.90 20.68 -17.04
N LEU A 25 -12.25 19.41 -17.34
CA LEU A 25 -13.43 18.74 -16.80
C LEU A 25 -13.21 18.18 -15.39
N PHE A 26 -11.95 18.03 -14.97
CA PHE A 26 -11.60 17.60 -13.62
C PHE A 26 -11.63 18.80 -12.66
N THR A 27 -12.76 19.03 -12.00
CA THR A 27 -12.97 20.22 -11.15
C THR A 27 -12.72 19.98 -9.67
N ALA A 28 -12.86 18.74 -9.18
CA ALA A 28 -12.74 18.42 -7.75
C ALA A 28 -13.58 19.35 -6.84
N ASP A 29 -14.79 19.72 -7.25
CA ASP A 29 -15.64 20.76 -6.65
C ASP A 29 -16.14 20.41 -5.25
N LYS A 30 -16.16 19.13 -4.90
CA LYS A 30 -16.50 18.59 -3.57
C LYS A 30 -15.29 18.01 -2.84
N PHE A 31 -14.08 18.27 -3.31
CA PHE A 31 -12.87 17.84 -2.63
C PHE A 31 -12.74 18.53 -1.27
N ASN A 32 -12.64 17.71 -0.22
CA ASN A 32 -12.40 18.15 1.15
C ASN A 32 -11.22 17.38 1.76
N PRO A 33 -10.03 18.01 1.89
CA PRO A 33 -8.84 17.35 2.43
C PRO A 33 -8.98 16.96 3.91
N ASP A 34 -9.73 17.73 4.71
CA ASP A 34 -9.96 17.44 6.13
C ASP A 34 -10.82 16.18 6.31
N GLU A 35 -11.84 15.98 5.47
CA GLU A 35 -12.68 14.76 5.47
C GLU A 35 -11.87 13.52 5.06
N TRP A 36 -11.04 13.66 4.02
CA TRP A 36 -10.15 12.57 3.59
C TRP A 36 -9.15 12.20 4.68
N ALA A 37 -8.46 13.19 5.25
CA ALA A 37 -7.49 12.97 6.31
C ALA A 37 -8.13 12.33 7.56
N LYS A 38 -9.34 12.77 7.93
CA LYS A 38 -10.10 12.15 9.01
C LYS A 38 -10.42 10.69 8.70
N LEU A 39 -10.89 10.37 7.49
CA LEU A 39 -11.14 8.98 7.10
C LEU A 39 -9.87 8.12 7.20
N PHE A 40 -8.71 8.63 6.77
CA PHE A 40 -7.45 7.89 6.87
C PHE A 40 -7.07 7.61 8.34
N LYS A 41 -7.28 8.59 9.22
CA LYS A 41 -7.08 8.42 10.65
C LYS A 41 -8.02 7.38 11.25
N ASP A 42 -9.30 7.47 10.91
CA ASP A 42 -10.34 6.54 11.38
C ASP A 42 -10.07 5.12 10.86
N ALA A 43 -9.47 4.97 9.68
CA ALA A 43 -9.04 3.68 9.12
C ALA A 43 -7.81 3.07 9.83
N GLY A 44 -7.20 3.79 10.77
CA GLY A 44 -6.00 3.35 11.49
C GLY A 44 -4.69 3.59 10.72
N ALA A 45 -4.68 4.41 9.67
CA ALA A 45 -3.44 4.73 8.97
C ALA A 45 -2.43 5.42 9.91
N LYS A 46 -1.13 5.23 9.64
CA LYS A 46 -0.03 5.98 10.31
C LYS A 46 0.68 6.95 9.37
N PHE A 47 0.53 6.73 8.08
CA PHE A 47 0.95 7.62 7.02
C PHE A 47 -0.13 7.64 5.93
N ALA A 48 -0.26 8.76 5.24
CA ALA A 48 -1.17 8.93 4.12
C ALA A 48 -0.63 10.00 3.17
N GLY A 49 -1.12 10.01 1.94
CA GLY A 49 -0.58 10.94 0.95
C GLY A 49 -1.18 10.76 -0.45
N PRO A 50 -1.08 11.80 -1.30
CA PRO A 50 -1.54 11.71 -2.67
C PRO A 50 -0.49 11.16 -3.63
N VAL A 51 -0.98 10.73 -4.79
CA VAL A 51 -0.19 10.78 -6.03
C VAL A 51 -0.07 12.25 -6.42
N ALA A 52 1.12 12.83 -6.28
CA ALA A 52 1.35 14.23 -6.67
C ALA A 52 1.42 14.38 -8.18
N ILE A 53 2.00 13.41 -8.88
CA ILE A 53 2.09 13.38 -10.33
C ILE A 53 2.12 11.93 -10.81
N HIS A 54 1.17 11.58 -11.68
CA HIS A 54 1.09 10.24 -12.24
C HIS A 54 1.86 10.16 -13.57
N HIS A 55 1.68 9.08 -14.34
CA HIS A 55 2.33 8.91 -15.64
C HIS A 55 1.87 9.92 -16.71
N ASP A 56 0.77 10.63 -16.44
CA ASP A 56 0.16 11.64 -17.29
C ASP A 56 0.83 13.02 -17.19
N SER A 57 1.78 13.17 -16.26
CA SER A 57 2.54 14.40 -15.99
C SER A 57 1.67 15.62 -15.62
N PHE A 58 0.44 15.41 -15.16
CA PHE A 58 -0.36 16.48 -14.59
C PHE A 58 -0.03 16.64 -13.10
N ALA A 59 0.60 17.76 -12.75
CA ALA A 59 1.02 18.04 -11.39
C ALA A 59 -0.18 18.46 -10.52
N MET A 60 -0.44 17.74 -9.43
CA MET A 60 -1.59 17.99 -8.55
C MET A 60 -1.39 19.15 -7.55
N TRP A 61 -0.35 19.96 -7.74
CA TRP A 61 0.00 21.10 -6.89
C TRP A 61 0.19 22.40 -7.69
N ASP A 62 0.37 23.52 -7.00
CA ASP A 62 0.79 24.77 -7.65
C ASP A 62 2.26 24.70 -8.06
N SER A 63 2.56 24.20 -9.26
CA SER A 63 3.92 24.01 -9.76
C SER A 63 4.45 25.23 -10.52
N GLN A 64 5.70 25.59 -10.26
CA GLN A 64 6.47 26.56 -11.05
C GLN A 64 7.32 25.89 -12.15
N VAL A 65 7.50 24.57 -12.08
CA VAL A 65 8.27 23.79 -13.06
C VAL A 65 7.42 23.45 -14.30
N THR A 66 6.11 23.22 -14.13
CA THR A 66 5.20 22.93 -15.23
C THR A 66 3.93 23.76 -15.18
N LYS A 67 3.47 24.25 -16.33
CA LYS A 67 2.16 24.90 -16.47
C LYS A 67 0.98 23.93 -16.36
N TRP A 68 1.24 22.63 -16.58
CA TRP A 68 0.23 21.56 -16.53
C TRP A 68 0.03 21.10 -15.10
N ASN A 69 -0.74 21.90 -14.35
CA ASN A 69 -0.92 21.66 -12.94
C ASN A 69 -2.32 22.05 -12.45
N ALA A 70 -2.72 21.50 -11.30
CA ALA A 70 -4.06 21.65 -10.72
C ALA A 70 -4.36 23.06 -10.21
N ALA A 71 -3.35 23.90 -9.94
CA ALA A 71 -3.57 25.31 -9.62
C ALA A 71 -3.93 26.12 -10.88
N ASN A 72 -3.30 25.79 -12.01
CA ASN A 72 -3.51 26.46 -13.28
C ASN A 72 -4.69 25.91 -14.08
N MET A 73 -5.14 24.68 -13.86
CA MET A 73 -6.15 24.00 -14.66
C MET A 73 -7.03 23.09 -13.80
N GLY A 74 -8.22 22.72 -14.31
CA GLY A 74 -9.11 21.80 -13.60
C GLY A 74 -9.54 22.33 -12.22
N PRO A 75 -9.03 21.77 -11.10
CA PRO A 75 -9.44 22.17 -9.74
C PRO A 75 -9.11 23.61 -9.32
N LYS A 76 -8.18 24.28 -10.00
CA LYS A 76 -7.69 25.64 -9.69
C LYS A 76 -7.22 25.80 -8.24
N ARG A 77 -6.56 24.79 -7.69
CA ARG A 77 -6.03 24.76 -6.32
C ARG A 77 -4.84 23.82 -6.16
N ASP A 78 -4.08 24.03 -5.08
CA ASP A 78 -2.97 23.16 -4.69
C ASP A 78 -3.46 21.99 -3.84
N THR A 79 -3.92 20.92 -4.49
CA THR A 79 -4.50 19.77 -3.77
C THR A 79 -3.46 19.02 -2.92
N VAL A 80 -2.20 18.96 -3.34
CA VAL A 80 -1.12 18.30 -2.57
C VAL A 80 -0.83 19.08 -1.29
N GLY A 81 -0.65 20.41 -1.38
CA GLY A 81 -0.40 21.25 -0.21
C GLY A 81 -1.57 21.30 0.77
N GLU A 82 -2.81 21.21 0.28
CA GLU A 82 -3.99 21.10 1.13
C GLU A 82 -4.09 19.75 1.85
N MET A 83 -3.80 18.64 1.15
CA MET A 83 -3.73 17.31 1.78
C MET A 83 -2.61 17.20 2.80
N GLU A 84 -1.44 17.78 2.51
CA GLU A 84 -0.31 17.84 3.44
C GLU A 84 -0.75 18.40 4.80
N LYS A 85 -1.36 19.59 4.80
CA LYS A 85 -1.84 20.26 6.01
C LYS A 85 -2.88 19.41 6.75
N ALA A 86 -3.86 18.87 6.03
CA ALA A 86 -4.94 18.08 6.63
C ALA A 86 -4.44 16.75 7.23
N ILE A 87 -3.55 16.05 6.54
CA ILE A 87 -2.96 14.78 7.00
C ILE A 87 -2.11 15.01 8.25
N ARG A 88 -1.26 16.05 8.26
CA ARG A 88 -0.47 16.39 9.45
C ARG A 88 -1.33 16.83 10.63
N LYS A 89 -2.42 17.56 10.40
CA LYS A 89 -3.39 17.95 11.43
C LYS A 89 -4.02 16.74 12.14
N GLN A 90 -4.13 15.59 11.48
CA GLN A 90 -4.57 14.32 12.08
C GLN A 90 -3.45 13.53 12.78
N GLY A 91 -2.24 14.07 12.82
CA GLY A 91 -1.05 13.43 13.38
C GLY A 91 -0.50 12.28 12.53
N LEU A 92 -0.81 12.26 11.24
CA LEU A 92 -0.32 11.25 10.30
C LEU A 92 0.98 11.73 9.63
N LYS A 93 1.86 10.78 9.30
CA LYS A 93 3.04 11.03 8.46
C LYS A 93 2.58 11.32 7.02
N PHE A 94 3.21 12.29 6.35
CA PHE A 94 2.82 12.69 5.01
C PHE A 94 3.65 11.97 3.95
N MET A 95 2.98 11.24 3.06
CA MET A 95 3.60 10.57 1.92
C MET A 95 3.31 11.33 0.63
N VAL A 96 4.20 11.25 -0.36
CA VAL A 96 3.91 11.71 -1.73
C VAL A 96 4.38 10.68 -2.73
N ALA A 97 3.51 10.29 -3.66
CA ALA A 97 3.83 9.34 -4.73
C ALA A 97 4.10 10.04 -6.07
N PHE A 98 5.12 9.55 -6.77
CA PHE A 98 5.58 10.04 -8.08
C PHE A 98 5.68 8.90 -9.08
N HIS A 99 5.05 9.08 -10.24
CA HIS A 99 5.01 8.08 -11.30
C HIS A 99 5.47 8.66 -12.65
N HIS A 100 5.86 9.94 -12.69
CA HIS A 100 6.18 10.69 -13.91
C HIS A 100 7.43 10.20 -14.63
N ALA A 101 8.30 9.40 -13.99
CA ALA A 101 9.42 8.76 -14.67
C ALA A 101 8.98 7.91 -15.87
N ALA A 102 7.82 7.24 -15.78
CA ALA A 102 7.31 6.43 -16.89
C ALA A 102 6.75 7.26 -18.05
N ASN A 103 6.47 8.56 -17.84
CA ASN A 103 5.86 9.43 -18.87
C ASN A 103 6.65 9.42 -20.18
N TRP A 104 7.99 9.37 -20.10
CA TRP A 104 8.90 9.28 -21.25
C TRP A 104 8.51 8.20 -22.29
N HIS A 105 7.81 7.15 -21.87
CA HIS A 105 7.35 6.06 -22.73
C HIS A 105 5.86 5.76 -22.61
N PHE A 106 5.12 6.58 -21.88
CA PHE A 106 3.74 6.28 -21.52
C PHE A 106 2.79 6.54 -22.69
N PHE A 107 2.87 7.73 -23.28
CA PHE A 107 1.99 8.11 -24.39
C PHE A 107 2.58 7.72 -25.75
N PRO A 108 1.78 7.14 -26.66
CA PRO A 108 2.21 6.94 -28.04
C PRO A 108 2.28 8.28 -28.77
N GLN A 109 3.38 8.55 -29.46
CA GLN A 109 3.61 9.82 -30.18
C GLN A 109 3.85 9.62 -31.69
N SER A 110 3.60 8.41 -32.20
CA SER A 110 3.91 8.03 -33.58
C SER A 110 2.98 8.68 -34.62
N SER A 111 1.77 9.05 -34.21
CA SER A 111 0.71 9.53 -35.07
C SER A 111 0.52 11.04 -34.90
N PRO A 112 0.89 11.87 -35.91
CA PRO A 112 0.86 13.33 -35.82
C PRO A 112 -0.54 13.93 -35.61
N GLU A 113 -1.59 13.18 -35.90
CA GLU A 113 -2.99 13.60 -35.75
C GLU A 113 -3.49 13.64 -34.30
N PHE A 114 -2.76 13.02 -33.36
CA PHE A 114 -3.12 13.07 -31.93
C PHE A 114 -2.36 14.15 -31.19
N ASP A 115 -2.96 14.68 -30.12
CA ASP A 115 -2.37 15.67 -29.25
C ASP A 115 -1.05 15.21 -28.60
N THR A 116 -0.90 13.91 -28.35
CA THR A 116 0.32 13.29 -27.85
C THR A 116 1.54 13.52 -28.74
N ALA A 117 1.36 13.79 -30.03
CA ALA A 117 2.42 14.09 -30.99
C ALA A 117 2.59 15.59 -31.26
N ASN A 118 1.79 16.46 -30.63
CA ASN A 118 1.89 17.90 -30.79
C ASN A 118 2.93 18.49 -29.81
N PRO A 119 4.00 19.15 -30.30
CA PRO A 119 5.02 19.76 -29.45
C PRO A 119 4.50 20.78 -28.44
N GLU A 120 3.37 21.44 -28.69
CA GLU A 120 2.75 22.38 -27.75
C GLU A 120 2.36 21.72 -26.42
N TYR A 121 2.04 20.42 -26.46
CA TYR A 121 1.58 19.62 -25.33
C TYR A 121 2.67 18.69 -24.78
N ALA A 122 3.94 18.89 -25.20
CA ALA A 122 5.07 18.07 -24.76
C ALA A 122 5.28 18.06 -23.23
N GLY A 123 4.80 19.09 -22.51
CA GLY A 123 4.84 19.13 -21.04
C GLY A 123 3.91 18.10 -20.36
N LEU A 124 2.89 17.58 -21.05
CA LEU A 124 2.07 16.43 -20.59
C LEU A 124 2.61 15.11 -21.14
N TYR A 125 2.92 15.09 -22.43
CA TYR A 125 3.12 13.83 -23.17
C TYR A 125 4.58 13.44 -23.38
N GLY A 126 5.52 14.30 -22.99
CA GLY A 126 6.94 14.17 -23.30
C GLY A 126 7.32 14.75 -24.66
N VAL A 127 8.63 14.94 -24.90
CA VAL A 127 9.16 15.45 -26.17
C VAL A 127 9.01 14.41 -27.28
N ARG A 128 8.50 14.84 -28.44
CA ARG A 128 8.31 13.95 -29.60
C ARG A 128 9.62 13.37 -30.11
N TYR A 129 9.66 12.04 -30.28
CA TYR A 129 10.75 11.37 -30.99
C TYR A 129 10.43 11.19 -32.49
N ASN A 130 11.26 11.78 -33.37
CA ASN A 130 11.05 11.76 -34.82
C ASN A 130 11.55 10.48 -35.54
N GLY A 131 12.09 9.49 -34.83
CA GLY A 131 12.50 8.20 -35.40
C GLY A 131 11.43 7.11 -35.28
N LYS A 132 11.70 5.90 -35.82
CA LYS A 132 10.83 4.72 -35.62
C LYS A 132 10.72 4.43 -34.11
N TYR A 133 9.63 4.88 -33.49
CA TYR A 133 9.37 4.70 -32.07
C TYR A 133 9.29 3.20 -31.75
N LYS A 134 10.22 2.72 -30.93
CA LYS A 134 10.10 1.44 -30.25
C LYS A 134 10.07 1.73 -28.77
N ARG A 135 8.90 1.53 -28.16
CA ARG A 135 8.68 1.68 -26.72
C ARG A 135 9.83 0.99 -25.97
N TYR A 136 10.42 1.68 -25.00
CA TYR A 136 11.55 1.23 -24.18
C TYR A 136 12.94 1.15 -24.83
N GLN A 137 13.13 1.61 -26.06
CA GLN A 137 14.46 1.58 -26.73
C GLN A 137 15.20 2.92 -26.73
N VAL A 138 14.54 4.02 -26.40
CA VAL A 138 15.14 5.37 -26.38
C VAL A 138 15.32 5.82 -24.94
N TRP A 139 16.54 6.14 -24.53
CA TRP A 139 16.81 6.63 -23.17
C TRP A 139 16.33 8.08 -22.99
N PRO A 140 15.88 8.46 -21.77
CA PRO A 140 15.59 9.85 -21.45
C PRO A 140 16.72 10.80 -21.82
N ASN A 141 16.36 11.90 -22.48
CA ASN A 141 17.30 12.97 -22.79
C ASN A 141 17.56 13.87 -21.56
N LYS A 142 18.53 14.78 -21.67
CA LYS A 142 18.89 15.68 -20.57
C LYS A 142 17.71 16.53 -20.09
N GLU A 143 16.93 17.08 -21.01
CA GLU A 143 15.77 17.94 -20.71
C GLU A 143 14.73 17.22 -19.84
N PHE A 144 14.35 16.00 -20.19
CA PHE A 144 13.42 15.20 -19.39
C PHE A 144 14.00 14.86 -18.01
N LEU A 145 15.31 14.60 -17.92
CA LEU A 145 15.95 14.24 -16.65
C LEU A 145 16.09 15.43 -15.70
N ASP A 146 16.41 16.61 -16.24
CA ASP A 146 16.37 17.86 -15.49
C ASP A 146 14.94 18.13 -15.00
N TRP A 147 13.94 18.03 -15.88
CA TRP A 147 12.53 18.18 -15.52
C TRP A 147 12.08 17.18 -14.45
N TRP A 148 12.44 15.90 -14.60
CA TRP A 148 12.10 14.86 -13.62
C TRP A 148 12.65 15.21 -12.24
N LYS A 149 13.92 15.67 -12.19
CA LYS A 149 14.57 16.09 -10.95
C LYS A 149 13.89 17.32 -10.37
N ASP A 150 13.69 18.37 -11.16
CA ASP A 150 13.14 19.66 -10.70
C ASP A 150 11.73 19.50 -10.13
N ILE A 151 10.90 18.63 -10.74
CA ILE A 151 9.58 18.26 -10.21
C ILE A 151 9.69 17.65 -8.80
N VAL A 152 10.61 16.71 -8.59
CA VAL A 152 10.76 16.04 -7.29
C VAL A 152 11.30 17.03 -6.24
N ILE A 153 12.30 17.84 -6.60
CA ILE A 153 12.90 18.84 -5.71
C ILE A 153 11.86 19.89 -5.29
N GLU A 154 11.03 20.37 -6.21
CA GLU A 154 9.97 21.34 -5.89
C GLU A 154 9.01 20.79 -4.83
N VAL A 155 8.58 19.53 -4.94
CA VAL A 155 7.68 18.89 -3.98
C VAL A 155 8.37 18.66 -2.63
N ILE A 156 9.66 18.29 -2.63
CA ILE A 156 10.47 18.16 -1.41
C ILE A 156 10.50 19.49 -0.66
N ASP A 157 10.83 20.58 -1.34
CA ASP A 157 10.96 21.90 -0.73
C ASP A 157 9.63 22.46 -0.23
N LYS A 158 8.55 22.27 -1.00
CA LYS A 158 7.22 22.80 -0.66
C LYS A 158 6.55 22.07 0.49
N TYR A 159 6.63 20.74 0.53
CA TYR A 159 5.75 19.94 1.39
C TYR A 159 6.48 19.05 2.40
N LYS A 160 7.81 18.96 2.31
CA LYS A 160 8.67 18.24 3.24
C LYS A 160 8.13 16.83 3.57
N PRO A 161 7.92 15.96 2.57
CA PRO A 161 7.32 14.64 2.81
C PRO A 161 8.10 13.84 3.86
N ASP A 162 7.40 12.98 4.60
CA ASP A 162 8.01 11.94 5.46
C ASP A 162 8.41 10.74 4.60
N LEU A 163 7.61 10.45 3.57
CA LEU A 163 7.77 9.30 2.68
C LEU A 163 7.66 9.77 1.24
N ILE A 164 8.62 9.40 0.40
CA ILE A 164 8.51 9.54 -1.06
C ILE A 164 8.32 8.14 -1.64
N TRP A 165 7.29 7.98 -2.47
CA TRP A 165 7.01 6.73 -3.16
C TRP A 165 7.29 6.88 -4.66
N TRP A 166 8.04 5.94 -5.24
CA TRP A 166 8.38 5.92 -6.67
C TRP A 166 7.85 4.68 -7.38
N ASP A 167 7.14 4.95 -8.48
CA ASP A 167 6.62 3.89 -9.34
C ASP A 167 7.71 3.25 -10.22
N PHE A 168 7.28 2.30 -11.04
CA PHE A 168 8.07 1.85 -12.18
C PHE A 168 8.44 3.00 -13.12
N GLY A 169 9.41 2.75 -14.00
CA GLY A 169 10.02 3.78 -14.86
C GLY A 169 11.27 4.41 -14.26
N LEU A 170 11.43 4.38 -12.93
CA LEU A 170 12.62 4.88 -12.24
C LEU A 170 13.93 4.23 -12.74
N GLY A 171 13.90 2.96 -13.17
CA GLY A 171 15.04 2.26 -13.77
C GLY A 171 15.54 2.86 -15.10
N ARG A 172 14.81 3.82 -15.67
CA ARG A 172 15.24 4.60 -16.85
C ARG A 172 15.79 5.98 -16.51
N ILE A 173 15.66 6.41 -15.25
CA ILE A 173 16.33 7.59 -14.75
C ILE A 173 17.79 7.24 -14.45
N GLN A 174 18.69 8.04 -15.00
CA GLN A 174 20.11 7.81 -14.96
C GLN A 174 20.62 7.97 -13.53
N GLU A 175 21.57 7.11 -13.14
CA GLU A 175 22.07 7.01 -11.76
C GLU A 175 22.48 8.35 -11.15
N LYS A 176 23.07 9.24 -11.94
CA LYS A 176 23.44 10.59 -11.49
C LYS A 176 22.24 11.36 -10.94
N TYR A 177 21.12 11.38 -11.66
CA TYR A 177 19.92 12.13 -11.24
C TYR A 177 19.25 11.48 -10.02
N LYS A 178 19.19 10.14 -9.97
CA LYS A 178 18.69 9.42 -8.79
C LYS A 178 19.51 9.77 -7.55
N LYS A 179 20.84 9.73 -7.65
CA LYS A 179 21.76 10.10 -6.56
C LYS A 179 21.62 11.56 -6.13
N GLU A 180 21.49 12.48 -7.08
CA GLU A 180 21.28 13.91 -6.78
C GLU A 180 19.98 14.12 -5.97
N VAL A 181 18.86 13.54 -6.40
CA VAL A 181 17.57 13.66 -5.69
C VAL A 181 17.61 12.96 -4.33
N LEU A 182 18.17 11.75 -4.26
CA LEU A 182 18.30 11.00 -3.00
C LEU A 182 19.15 11.77 -1.98
N ALA A 183 20.33 12.24 -2.39
CA ALA A 183 21.21 13.00 -1.52
C ALA A 183 20.53 14.30 -1.06
N TYR A 184 19.84 14.99 -1.97
CA TYR A 184 19.08 16.18 -1.62
C TYR A 184 18.01 15.89 -0.57
N TYR A 185 17.19 14.86 -0.78
CA TYR A 185 16.11 14.51 0.13
C TYR A 185 16.61 14.07 1.52
N PHE A 186 17.65 13.23 1.58
CA PHE A 186 18.22 12.80 2.86
C PHE A 186 18.89 13.94 3.61
N ASN A 187 19.65 14.80 2.92
CA ASN A 187 20.23 16.01 3.52
C ASN A 187 19.14 16.97 4.04
N LYS A 188 18.01 17.08 3.33
CA LYS A 188 16.85 17.83 3.80
C LYS A 188 16.20 17.19 5.02
N GLY A 189 16.12 15.86 5.08
CA GLY A 189 15.71 15.14 6.29
C GLY A 189 16.57 15.50 7.51
N GLU A 190 17.89 15.51 7.35
CA GLU A 190 18.82 15.95 8.40
C GLU A 190 18.62 17.42 8.79
N GLU A 191 18.49 18.32 7.81
CA GLU A 191 18.21 19.75 8.03
C GLU A 191 16.91 19.98 8.81
N TRP A 192 15.89 19.16 8.56
CA TRP A 192 14.59 19.24 9.23
C TRP A 192 14.52 18.46 10.55
N GLU A 193 15.62 17.83 10.97
CA GLU A 193 15.68 16.92 12.11
C GLU A 193 14.57 15.86 12.06
N LYS A 194 14.39 15.30 10.86
CA LYS A 194 13.26 14.45 10.50
C LYS A 194 13.73 13.18 9.81
N GLU A 195 13.33 12.04 10.35
CA GLU A 195 13.45 10.76 9.65
C GLU A 195 12.58 10.77 8.39
N VAL A 196 13.21 10.53 7.25
CA VAL A 196 12.57 10.43 5.94
C VAL A 196 12.90 9.09 5.31
N GLU A 197 11.99 8.57 4.49
CA GLU A 197 12.12 7.24 3.88
C GLU A 197 11.68 7.25 2.41
N ILE A 198 12.29 6.37 1.61
CA ILE A 198 12.00 6.17 0.19
C ILE A 198 11.33 4.81 0.00
N LEU A 199 10.25 4.79 -0.76
CA LEU A 199 9.55 3.58 -1.20
C LEU A 199 9.71 3.45 -2.72
N TYR A 200 10.05 2.26 -3.22
CA TYR A 200 10.31 2.10 -4.65
C TYR A 200 9.97 0.69 -5.16
N LYS A 201 9.51 0.59 -6.42
CA LYS A 201 9.27 -0.71 -7.06
C LYS A 201 10.55 -1.34 -7.63
N LEU A 202 10.51 -2.66 -7.78
CA LEU A 202 11.51 -3.46 -8.51
C LEU A 202 12.94 -3.26 -7.95
N ASN A 203 13.96 -3.58 -8.74
CA ASN A 203 15.36 -3.30 -8.44
C ASN A 203 15.78 -1.90 -8.93
N ASN A 204 14.88 -0.90 -8.87
CA ASN A 204 15.15 0.43 -9.43
C ASN A 204 16.18 1.23 -8.61
N LEU A 205 16.35 0.89 -7.33
CA LEU A 205 17.38 1.40 -6.43
C LEU A 205 18.23 0.25 -5.85
N PRO A 206 19.50 0.52 -5.50
CA PRO A 206 20.32 -0.42 -4.76
C PRO A 206 19.69 -0.83 -3.41
N PRO A 207 19.89 -2.08 -2.95
CA PRO A 207 19.45 -2.51 -1.63
C PRO A 207 19.96 -1.59 -0.52
N GLY A 208 19.10 -1.26 0.44
CA GLY A 208 19.43 -0.42 1.59
C GLY A 208 19.24 1.08 1.38
N VAL A 209 18.92 1.55 0.17
CA VAL A 209 18.60 2.97 -0.10
C VAL A 209 17.18 3.33 0.32
N GLY A 210 16.26 2.36 0.32
CA GLY A 210 14.88 2.54 0.72
C GLY A 210 14.16 1.20 0.87
N VAL A 211 12.84 1.25 0.99
CA VAL A 211 11.96 0.09 1.16
C VAL A 211 11.40 -0.33 -0.20
N VAL A 212 11.61 -1.59 -0.57
CA VAL A 212 11.07 -2.15 -1.81
C VAL A 212 9.56 -2.39 -1.70
N ASP A 213 8.84 -1.99 -2.75
CA ASP A 213 7.41 -2.17 -2.92
C ASP A 213 7.09 -3.42 -3.78
N TYR A 214 6.22 -4.28 -3.27
CA TYR A 214 5.62 -5.39 -4.00
C TYR A 214 4.22 -5.01 -4.48
N GLU A 215 4.15 -4.57 -5.74
CA GLU A 215 2.90 -4.11 -6.33
C GLU A 215 1.80 -5.16 -6.19
N VAL A 216 0.69 -4.87 -5.52
CA VAL A 216 -0.47 -5.80 -5.37
C VAL A 216 0.00 -7.20 -4.95
N GLY A 217 0.97 -7.24 -4.04
CA GLY A 217 1.80 -8.41 -3.80
C GLY A 217 2.27 -8.53 -2.36
N ARG A 218 2.97 -9.62 -2.06
CA ARG A 218 3.48 -9.88 -0.70
C ARG A 218 4.59 -10.91 -0.68
N ALA A 219 5.44 -10.87 0.34
CA ALA A 219 6.37 -11.97 0.60
C ALA A 219 5.60 -13.24 0.98
N ASN A 220 6.11 -14.42 0.60
CA ASN A 220 5.57 -15.70 1.05
C ASN A 220 6.17 -16.20 2.37
N LYS A 221 7.22 -15.56 2.87
CA LYS A 221 7.93 -15.91 4.11
C LYS A 221 8.42 -14.66 4.84
N VAL A 222 8.83 -14.80 6.10
CA VAL A 222 9.54 -13.75 6.83
C VAL A 222 10.77 -13.33 6.04
N THR A 223 11.02 -12.03 5.99
CA THR A 223 12.17 -11.43 5.32
C THR A 223 13.09 -10.78 6.34
N TYR A 224 14.39 -10.76 6.06
CA TYR A 224 15.38 -10.10 6.91
C TYR A 224 15.37 -8.57 6.74
N TYR A 225 14.67 -8.05 5.73
CA TYR A 225 14.55 -6.65 5.38
C TYR A 225 13.09 -6.22 5.42
N LYS A 226 12.85 -4.93 5.66
CA LYS A 226 11.51 -4.34 5.53
C LYS A 226 11.12 -4.26 4.05
N TRP A 227 9.87 -4.54 3.76
CA TRP A 227 9.27 -4.32 2.44
C TRP A 227 7.89 -3.72 2.62
N ILE A 228 7.36 -3.10 1.57
CA ILE A 228 6.00 -2.57 1.55
C ILE A 228 5.25 -3.19 0.38
N SER A 229 3.93 -3.15 0.44
CA SER A 229 3.09 -3.46 -0.70
C SER A 229 1.99 -2.42 -0.79
N ASP A 230 1.74 -1.96 -2.00
CA ASP A 230 0.50 -1.30 -2.34
C ASP A 230 -0.60 -2.33 -2.67
N THR A 231 -1.84 -1.92 -2.43
CA THR A 231 -3.06 -2.59 -2.91
C THR A 231 -4.15 -1.54 -3.03
N SER A 232 -5.28 -1.86 -3.64
CA SER A 232 -6.46 -0.96 -3.67
C SER A 232 -7.63 -1.53 -2.89
N VAL A 233 -8.48 -0.64 -2.39
CA VAL A 233 -9.83 -0.97 -1.91
C VAL A 233 -10.72 -1.48 -3.05
N ASP A 234 -10.45 -1.04 -4.27
CA ASP A 234 -11.17 -1.48 -5.47
C ASP A 234 -10.77 -2.89 -5.91
N ILE A 235 -11.73 -3.62 -6.50
CA ILE A 235 -11.53 -4.91 -7.17
C ILE A 235 -12.25 -4.91 -8.52
N ASN A 236 -11.56 -5.31 -9.58
CA ASN A 236 -12.08 -5.31 -10.95
C ASN A 236 -11.72 -6.60 -11.69
N ALA A 237 -12.69 -7.50 -11.89
CA ALA A 237 -12.60 -8.70 -12.74
C ALA A 237 -11.27 -9.49 -12.61
N GLY A 238 -10.80 -9.72 -11.39
CA GLY A 238 -9.55 -10.45 -11.10
C GLY A 238 -8.28 -9.59 -11.00
N SER A 239 -8.41 -8.26 -11.03
CA SER A 239 -7.35 -7.28 -10.80
C SER A 239 -7.83 -6.15 -9.86
N THR A 240 -7.01 -5.13 -9.68
CA THR A 240 -7.27 -3.90 -8.92
C THR A 240 -7.55 -2.71 -9.85
N ALA A 241 -8.28 -1.71 -9.36
CA ALA A 241 -8.33 -0.38 -9.98
C ALA A 241 -7.64 0.64 -9.04
N TRP A 242 -6.81 1.51 -9.61
CA TRP A 242 -6.08 2.53 -8.85
C TRP A 242 -6.80 3.88 -8.84
N GLY A 243 -7.37 4.28 -9.98
CA GLY A 243 -8.31 5.41 -10.06
C GLY A 243 -9.76 4.94 -9.98
N TYR A 244 -10.68 5.86 -9.68
CA TYR A 244 -12.12 5.55 -9.63
C TYR A 244 -12.60 4.92 -10.94
N ALA A 245 -13.12 3.71 -10.85
CA ALA A 245 -13.77 3.02 -11.95
C ALA A 245 -15.19 2.63 -11.51
N LYS A 246 -16.19 3.20 -12.19
CA LYS A 246 -17.62 2.99 -11.85
C LYS A 246 -18.04 1.52 -11.79
N GLU A 247 -17.37 0.66 -12.55
CA GLU A 247 -17.67 -0.77 -12.67
C GLU A 247 -16.84 -1.63 -11.71
N ALA A 248 -15.91 -1.04 -10.95
CA ALA A 248 -15.15 -1.76 -9.94
C ALA A 248 -16.06 -2.10 -8.74
N GLY A 249 -15.88 -3.30 -8.20
CA GLY A 249 -16.38 -3.67 -6.89
C GLY A 249 -15.44 -3.19 -5.78
N VAL A 250 -15.81 -3.46 -4.54
CA VAL A 250 -15.03 -3.11 -3.36
C VAL A 250 -14.58 -4.39 -2.64
N LYS A 251 -13.30 -4.49 -2.27
CA LYS A 251 -12.80 -5.58 -1.44
C LYS A 251 -13.51 -5.56 -0.09
N SER A 252 -13.91 -6.72 0.41
CA SER A 252 -14.53 -6.80 1.72
C SER A 252 -13.53 -6.41 2.82
N PRO A 253 -14.00 -5.85 3.95
CA PRO A 253 -13.12 -5.54 5.08
C PRO A 253 -12.31 -6.75 5.55
N ARG A 254 -12.90 -7.96 5.48
CA ARG A 254 -12.19 -9.23 5.75
C ARG A 254 -10.92 -9.37 4.92
N ILE A 255 -11.02 -9.17 3.60
CA ILE A 255 -9.89 -9.30 2.68
C ILE A 255 -8.82 -8.26 3.01
N LEU A 256 -9.20 -7.01 3.30
CA LEU A 256 -8.27 -5.94 3.64
C LEU A 256 -7.53 -6.24 4.96
N VAL A 257 -8.26 -6.61 6.01
CA VAL A 257 -7.71 -6.98 7.32
C VAL A 257 -6.78 -8.19 7.21
N HIS A 258 -7.19 -9.25 6.52
CA HIS A 258 -6.37 -10.45 6.35
C HIS A 258 -5.09 -10.17 5.56
N ASN A 259 -5.19 -9.39 4.48
CA ASN A 259 -4.03 -8.97 3.69
C ASN A 259 -3.06 -8.12 4.50
N PHE A 260 -3.56 -7.28 5.39
CA PHE A 260 -2.72 -6.48 6.26
C PHE A 260 -1.98 -7.34 7.29
N ILE A 261 -2.71 -8.22 7.99
CA ILE A 261 -2.13 -9.10 9.03
C ILE A 261 -1.01 -9.98 8.44
N ASP A 262 -1.23 -10.60 7.28
CA ASP A 262 -0.23 -11.47 6.65
C ASP A 262 1.05 -10.72 6.27
N ARG A 263 0.94 -9.46 5.82
CA ARG A 263 2.08 -8.61 5.51
C ARG A 263 2.88 -8.28 6.77
N VAL A 264 2.20 -7.83 7.83
CA VAL A 264 2.83 -7.46 9.11
C VAL A 264 3.61 -8.65 9.69
N ALA A 265 3.02 -9.84 9.69
CA ALA A 265 3.67 -11.06 10.18
C ALA A 265 4.94 -11.46 9.38
N LYS A 266 5.14 -10.92 8.18
CA LYS A 266 6.25 -11.23 7.27
C LYS A 266 7.21 -10.06 7.05
N HIS A 267 7.22 -9.09 7.97
CA HIS A 267 8.06 -7.88 7.96
C HIS A 267 7.61 -6.80 6.96
N GLY A 268 6.37 -6.91 6.48
CA GLY A 268 5.78 -6.05 5.47
C GLY A 268 4.94 -4.92 6.04
N TYR A 269 4.89 -3.82 5.29
CA TYR A 269 3.94 -2.71 5.47
C TYR A 269 2.88 -2.75 4.35
N LEU A 270 1.76 -2.05 4.54
CA LEU A 270 0.70 -1.97 3.54
C LEU A 270 0.32 -0.51 3.26
N VAL A 271 0.26 -0.15 1.98
CA VAL A 271 -0.40 1.06 1.48
C VAL A 271 -1.71 0.66 0.84
N ILE A 272 -2.82 1.21 1.31
CA ILE A 272 -4.14 1.00 0.68
C ILE A 272 -4.47 2.25 -0.14
N ASN A 273 -4.53 2.06 -1.46
CA ASN A 273 -5.05 3.02 -2.39
C ASN A 273 -6.58 3.10 -2.31
N ILE A 274 -7.10 4.31 -2.49
CA ILE A 274 -8.51 4.57 -2.77
C ILE A 274 -8.64 5.30 -4.10
N GLY A 275 -9.73 5.05 -4.84
CA GLY A 275 -10.10 5.81 -6.03
C GLY A 275 -11.24 6.82 -5.76
N PRO A 276 -10.94 8.06 -5.36
CA PRO A 276 -11.92 9.15 -5.30
C PRO A 276 -12.48 9.49 -6.69
N LYS A 277 -13.73 9.98 -6.73
CA LYS A 277 -14.36 10.47 -7.95
C LYS A 277 -13.72 11.79 -8.40
N SER A 278 -13.96 12.17 -9.66
CA SER A 278 -13.47 13.42 -10.24
C SER A 278 -14.00 14.68 -9.56
N ASP A 279 -15.12 14.61 -8.84
CA ASP A 279 -15.63 15.70 -8.00
C ASP A 279 -14.93 15.80 -6.64
N GLY A 280 -14.03 14.87 -6.30
CA GLY A 280 -13.30 14.85 -5.03
C GLY A 280 -13.97 14.08 -3.91
N THR A 281 -15.13 13.45 -4.15
CA THR A 281 -15.78 12.58 -3.14
C THR A 281 -15.19 11.18 -3.14
N ILE A 282 -15.00 10.60 -1.95
CA ILE A 282 -14.63 9.18 -1.79
C ILE A 282 -15.93 8.35 -1.79
N PRO A 283 -16.06 7.31 -2.63
CA PRO A 283 -17.26 6.46 -2.65
C PRO A 283 -17.60 5.88 -1.26
N GLU A 284 -18.88 5.85 -0.89
CA GLU A 284 -19.31 5.44 0.46
C GLU A 284 -18.80 4.04 0.83
N LEU A 285 -18.91 3.07 -0.08
CA LEU A 285 -18.42 1.71 0.16
C LEU A 285 -16.90 1.66 0.43
N HIS A 286 -16.11 2.60 -0.09
CA HIS A 286 -14.69 2.70 0.22
C HIS A 286 -14.51 3.21 1.66
N GLN A 287 -15.30 4.21 2.04
CA GLN A 287 -15.28 4.76 3.40
C GLN A 287 -15.69 3.71 4.43
N GLU A 288 -16.77 2.97 4.17
CA GLU A 288 -17.24 1.86 5.01
C GLU A 288 -16.16 0.80 5.16
N ALA A 289 -15.54 0.34 4.06
CA ALA A 289 -14.48 -0.67 4.11
C ALA A 289 -13.27 -0.23 4.95
N LEU A 290 -12.89 1.05 4.84
CA LEU A 290 -11.81 1.64 5.63
C LEU A 290 -12.16 1.79 7.10
N ARG A 291 -13.38 2.25 7.43
CA ARG A 291 -13.84 2.38 8.82
C ARG A 291 -13.98 1.01 9.52
N GLU A 292 -14.45 0.00 8.80
CA GLU A 292 -14.51 -1.38 9.30
C GLU A 292 -13.11 -1.93 9.64
N MET A 293 -12.12 -1.65 8.79
CA MET A 293 -10.73 -1.97 9.08
C MET A 293 -10.21 -1.20 10.30
N GLY A 294 -10.57 0.08 10.41
CA GLY A 294 -10.29 0.93 11.57
C GLY A 294 -10.84 0.36 12.89
N GLY A 295 -12.12 -0.02 12.92
CA GLY A 295 -12.75 -0.63 14.09
C GLY A 295 -12.09 -1.94 14.52
N TRP A 296 -11.62 -2.75 13.56
CA TRP A 296 -10.80 -3.92 13.89
C TRP A 296 -9.45 -3.54 14.54
N LEU A 297 -8.80 -2.48 14.04
CA LEU A 297 -7.53 -1.97 14.56
C LEU A 297 -7.64 -1.27 15.92
N GLU A 298 -8.80 -0.73 16.28
CA GLU A 298 -9.04 -0.20 17.63
C GLU A 298 -8.93 -1.30 18.69
N ILE A 299 -9.39 -2.51 18.37
CA ILE A 299 -9.34 -3.67 19.27
C ILE A 299 -7.99 -4.39 19.18
N ASN A 300 -7.50 -4.62 17.97
CA ASN A 300 -6.37 -5.52 17.70
C ASN A 300 -5.05 -4.80 17.40
N GLY A 301 -5.05 -3.47 17.37
CA GLY A 301 -3.89 -2.65 16.97
C GLY A 301 -2.65 -2.86 17.85
N GLU A 302 -2.80 -3.35 19.08
CA GLU A 302 -1.68 -3.71 19.95
C GLU A 302 -0.75 -4.76 19.32
N ALA A 303 -1.31 -5.73 18.59
CA ALA A 303 -0.57 -6.80 17.91
C ALA A 303 0.05 -6.36 16.58
N ILE A 304 -0.32 -5.18 16.09
CA ILE A 304 0.09 -4.65 14.78
C ILE A 304 1.09 -3.51 14.94
N TYR A 305 0.73 -2.46 15.68
CA TYR A 305 1.55 -1.26 15.75
C TYR A 305 2.73 -1.46 16.70
N GLY A 306 3.93 -1.28 16.14
CA GLY A 306 5.19 -1.43 16.88
C GLY A 306 5.57 -2.89 17.17
N SER A 307 4.91 -3.86 16.54
CA SER A 307 5.32 -5.26 16.61
C SER A 307 6.40 -5.58 15.57
N THR A 308 7.06 -6.72 15.75
CA THR A 308 7.98 -7.32 14.78
C THR A 308 7.49 -8.70 14.38
N PRO A 309 7.93 -9.24 13.22
CA PRO A 309 7.70 -10.64 12.89
C PRO A 309 8.25 -11.56 13.98
N TRP A 310 7.55 -12.68 14.21
CA TRP A 310 8.17 -13.81 14.91
C TRP A 310 9.05 -14.61 13.94
N SER A 311 9.91 -15.49 14.46
CA SER A 311 10.71 -16.40 13.62
C SER A 311 9.84 -17.36 12.79
N ILE A 312 8.62 -17.63 13.24
CA ILE A 312 7.60 -18.41 12.53
C ILE A 312 6.42 -17.47 12.26
N ALA A 313 6.23 -17.04 11.01
CA ALA A 313 5.18 -16.05 10.68
C ALA A 313 3.75 -16.61 10.68
N GLU A 314 3.58 -17.89 10.37
CA GLU A 314 2.26 -18.43 10.02
C GLU A 314 2.08 -19.90 10.43
N GLU A 315 0.84 -20.21 10.80
CA GLU A 315 0.28 -21.55 10.93
C GLU A 315 -0.98 -21.64 10.04
N GLY A 316 -1.32 -22.84 9.57
CA GLY A 316 -2.59 -23.10 8.88
C GLY A 316 -2.49 -23.62 7.44
N PRO A 317 -3.63 -24.02 6.87
CA PRO A 317 -3.70 -24.65 5.55
C PRO A 317 -3.53 -23.66 4.37
N THR A 318 -3.78 -22.37 4.58
CA THR A 318 -3.79 -21.37 3.50
C THR A 318 -2.42 -20.70 3.39
N LYS A 319 -1.61 -21.21 2.46
CA LYS A 319 -0.25 -20.71 2.20
C LYS A 319 -0.11 -20.08 0.83
N LEU A 320 0.63 -18.98 0.77
CA LEU A 320 1.08 -18.42 -0.49
C LEU A 320 2.32 -19.18 -0.96
N LYS A 321 2.20 -19.92 -2.06
CA LYS A 321 3.33 -20.71 -2.60
C LYS A 321 4.52 -19.83 -3.00
N GLU A 322 4.23 -18.76 -3.75
CA GLU A 322 5.23 -17.83 -4.29
C GLU A 322 4.81 -16.38 -4.02
N GLY A 323 5.73 -15.63 -3.39
CA GLY A 323 5.57 -14.21 -3.13
C GLY A 323 6.06 -13.32 -4.28
N GLY A 324 6.00 -12.02 -4.07
CA GLY A 324 6.42 -10.98 -5.00
C GLY A 324 5.25 -10.15 -5.54
N MET A 325 5.52 -9.38 -6.59
CA MET A 325 4.53 -8.51 -7.22
C MET A 325 3.36 -9.31 -7.82
N PHE A 326 2.16 -8.74 -7.77
CA PHE A 326 0.89 -9.25 -8.29
C PHE A 326 0.46 -10.60 -7.69
N SER A 327 1.00 -10.95 -6.52
CA SER A 327 0.70 -12.23 -5.88
C SER A 327 -0.71 -12.31 -5.29
N GLU A 328 -1.38 -11.18 -5.01
CA GLU A 328 -2.76 -11.18 -4.48
C GLU A 328 -3.75 -11.88 -5.43
N SER A 329 -3.49 -11.87 -6.75
CA SER A 329 -4.33 -12.57 -7.74
C SER A 329 -4.45 -14.08 -7.49
N ARG A 330 -3.55 -14.65 -6.68
CA ARG A 330 -3.51 -16.07 -6.30
C ARG A 330 -4.04 -16.32 -4.90
N ASP A 331 -4.56 -15.29 -4.24
CA ASP A 331 -5.05 -15.41 -2.87
C ASP A 331 -6.23 -16.36 -2.79
N ARG A 332 -6.29 -17.06 -1.66
CA ARG A 332 -7.41 -17.90 -1.27
C ARG A 332 -7.97 -17.36 0.04
N PRO A 333 -9.29 -17.44 0.25
CA PRO A 333 -9.87 -17.07 1.53
C PRO A 333 -9.23 -17.86 2.66
N TYR A 334 -8.79 -17.15 3.70
CA TYR A 334 -8.30 -17.76 4.93
C TYR A 334 -9.43 -18.44 5.70
N THR A 335 -9.06 -19.42 6.50
CA THR A 335 -9.94 -20.15 7.41
C THR A 335 -9.61 -19.79 8.87
N PRO A 336 -10.47 -20.16 9.83
CA PRO A 336 -10.15 -20.02 11.26
C PRO A 336 -8.91 -20.81 11.73
N GLU A 337 -8.39 -21.74 10.92
CA GLU A 337 -7.15 -22.47 11.22
C GLU A 337 -5.90 -21.71 10.78
N ASP A 338 -6.05 -20.62 10.02
CA ASP A 338 -4.94 -19.79 9.60
C ASP A 338 -4.60 -18.76 10.70
N ILE A 339 -3.37 -18.82 11.19
CA ILE A 339 -2.86 -17.94 12.25
C ILE A 339 -1.65 -17.18 11.70
N ARG A 340 -1.53 -15.93 12.11
CA ARG A 340 -0.36 -15.09 11.86
C ARG A 340 0.22 -14.61 13.17
N PHE A 341 1.54 -14.57 13.24
CA PHE A 341 2.25 -14.26 14.46
C PHE A 341 3.01 -12.95 14.36
N THR A 342 2.91 -12.16 15.42
CA THR A 342 3.74 -10.98 15.66
C THR A 342 4.25 -11.01 17.10
N VAL A 343 5.34 -10.31 17.37
CA VAL A 343 5.94 -10.19 18.70
C VAL A 343 6.03 -8.73 19.07
N LYS A 344 5.70 -8.42 20.32
CA LYS A 344 5.91 -7.09 20.89
C LYS A 344 6.09 -7.21 22.39
N ASP A 345 7.09 -6.51 22.91
CA ASP A 345 7.49 -6.61 24.31
C ASP A 345 7.75 -8.07 24.70
N ASN A 346 7.22 -8.54 25.84
CA ASN A 346 7.31 -9.94 26.28
C ASN A 346 6.07 -10.75 25.87
N ALA A 347 5.47 -10.45 24.72
CA ALA A 347 4.28 -11.17 24.25
C ALA A 347 4.39 -11.61 22.79
N LEU A 348 3.96 -12.85 22.56
CA LEU A 348 3.62 -13.38 21.25
C LEU A 348 2.13 -13.15 21.00
N TYR A 349 1.80 -12.56 19.86
CA TYR A 349 0.42 -12.38 19.42
C TYR A 349 0.12 -13.41 18.34
N ALA A 350 -0.86 -14.27 18.59
CA ALA A 350 -1.41 -15.19 17.62
C ALA A 350 -2.71 -14.61 17.08
N ILE A 351 -2.75 -14.26 15.79
CA ILE A 351 -3.88 -13.62 15.14
C ILE A 351 -4.58 -14.66 14.26
N ALA A 352 -5.67 -15.24 14.75
CA ALA A 352 -6.48 -16.21 14.00
C ALA A 352 -7.34 -15.48 12.95
N LEU A 353 -7.23 -15.87 11.69
CA LEU A 353 -7.89 -15.25 10.54
C LEU A 353 -9.35 -15.69 10.36
N GLY A 354 -10.00 -16.00 11.46
CA GLY A 354 -11.40 -16.38 11.53
C GLY A 354 -11.77 -16.86 12.93
N TRP A 355 -13.07 -16.95 13.20
CA TRP A 355 -13.59 -17.56 14.42
C TRP A 355 -13.95 -19.02 14.14
N PRO A 356 -13.50 -20.00 14.96
CA PRO A 356 -13.87 -21.39 14.77
C PRO A 356 -15.40 -21.59 14.76
N MET A 357 -15.91 -22.27 13.73
CA MET A 357 -17.36 -22.50 13.58
C MET A 357 -17.89 -23.65 14.45
N ARG A 358 -17.00 -24.53 14.92
CA ARG A 358 -17.33 -25.72 15.73
C ARG A 358 -16.26 -25.92 16.79
N GLY A 359 -16.71 -26.34 17.97
CA GLY A 359 -15.84 -26.47 19.15
C GLY A 359 -15.63 -25.12 19.86
N ASN A 360 -15.11 -25.22 21.07
CA ASN A 360 -14.80 -24.10 21.95
C ASN A 360 -13.30 -24.04 22.26
N THR A 361 -12.46 -24.57 21.37
CA THR A 361 -11.01 -24.60 21.57
C THR A 361 -10.28 -24.22 20.29
N LEU A 362 -9.36 -23.26 20.39
CA LEU A 362 -8.35 -23.00 19.38
C LEU A 362 -7.07 -23.75 19.76
N THR A 363 -6.49 -24.49 18.83
CA THR A 363 -5.19 -25.13 19.02
C THR A 363 -4.15 -24.41 18.17
N ILE A 364 -3.12 -23.88 18.82
CA ILE A 364 -1.91 -23.35 18.15
C ILE A 364 -0.89 -24.47 18.16
N LYS A 365 -0.77 -25.19 17.04
CA LYS A 365 0.13 -26.36 16.91
C LYS A 365 1.59 -25.93 16.88
N THR A 366 1.88 -24.69 16.47
CA THR A 366 3.23 -24.15 16.46
C THR A 366 3.86 -24.10 17.85
N LEU A 367 3.08 -23.98 18.94
CA LEU A 367 3.57 -23.96 20.32
C LEU A 367 3.25 -25.29 21.00
N ARG A 368 4.24 -26.12 21.33
CA ARG A 368 4.03 -27.47 21.91
C ARG A 368 5.15 -27.88 22.87
N THR A 369 4.96 -28.92 23.69
CA THR A 369 5.98 -29.36 24.68
C THR A 369 7.08 -30.22 24.09
N SER A 370 6.78 -30.99 23.04
CA SER A 370 7.76 -31.88 22.42
C SER A 370 7.44 -32.17 20.95
N TRP A 371 8.34 -32.91 20.29
CA TRP A 371 8.16 -33.41 18.93
C TRP A 371 7.53 -34.81 18.86
N ILE A 372 7.13 -35.40 20.01
CA ILE A 372 6.67 -36.80 20.09
C ILE A 372 5.50 -37.08 19.14
N ASN A 373 4.59 -36.12 18.98
CA ASN A 373 3.42 -36.25 18.11
C ASN A 373 3.60 -35.59 16.73
N MET A 374 4.83 -35.42 16.25
CA MET A 374 5.07 -34.97 14.87
C MET A 374 4.57 -36.03 13.88
N LYS A 375 3.88 -35.57 12.83
CA LYS A 375 3.38 -36.43 11.75
C LYS A 375 4.44 -36.52 10.65
N GLU A 376 4.38 -37.60 9.89
CA GLU A 376 5.20 -37.75 8.68
C GLU A 376 4.94 -36.57 7.72
N GLY A 377 6.00 -35.87 7.33
CA GLY A 377 5.93 -34.67 6.49
C GLY A 377 5.89 -33.34 7.24
N ASP A 378 5.79 -33.35 8.58
CA ASP A 378 5.94 -32.13 9.38
C ASP A 378 7.37 -31.59 9.29
N ASN A 379 7.51 -30.25 9.25
CA ASN A 379 8.80 -29.58 9.31
C ASN A 379 9.09 -29.13 10.76
N PRO A 380 10.12 -29.66 11.45
CA PRO A 380 10.43 -29.30 12.83
C PRO A 380 10.76 -27.81 13.00
N ASP A 381 11.27 -27.14 11.97
CA ASP A 381 11.60 -25.70 11.99
C ASP A 381 10.35 -24.79 12.09
N LEU A 382 9.15 -25.36 11.92
CA LEU A 382 7.88 -24.66 12.05
C LEU A 382 7.23 -24.84 13.43
N PHE A 383 7.92 -25.46 14.38
CA PHE A 383 7.48 -25.61 15.77
C PHE A 383 8.43 -24.89 16.73
N HIS A 384 7.84 -24.39 17.81
CA HIS A 384 8.55 -23.80 18.93
C HIS A 384 8.22 -24.59 20.19
N LEU A 385 9.24 -25.28 20.72
CA LEU A 385 9.10 -26.02 21.97
C LEU A 385 9.07 -25.05 23.15
N ILE A 386 8.02 -25.12 23.95
CA ILE A 386 7.81 -24.26 25.10
C ILE A 386 7.33 -25.09 26.29
N SER A 387 7.78 -24.72 27.49
CA SER A 387 7.23 -25.28 28.72
C SER A 387 6.18 -24.36 29.33
N LYS A 388 5.22 -24.97 30.03
CA LYS A 388 4.13 -24.27 30.71
C LYS A 388 4.64 -23.20 31.67
N GLU A 389 5.79 -23.39 32.32
CA GLU A 389 6.32 -22.39 33.23
C GLU A 389 6.75 -21.07 32.57
N TYR A 390 6.93 -21.01 31.24
CA TYR A 390 7.30 -19.77 30.54
C TYR A 390 6.10 -18.92 30.13
N ILE A 391 4.89 -19.48 30.11
CA ILE A 391 3.67 -18.74 29.82
C ILE A 391 3.16 -18.13 31.12
N LYS A 392 3.04 -16.81 31.13
CA LYS A 392 2.52 -16.03 32.26
C LYS A 392 1.00 -15.99 32.24
N SER A 393 0.42 -15.64 31.10
CA SER A 393 -1.01 -15.44 30.91
C SER A 393 -1.38 -15.49 29.42
N ILE A 394 -2.63 -15.85 29.13
CA ILE A 394 -3.19 -15.78 27.78
C ILE A 394 -4.48 -14.97 27.81
N LYS A 395 -4.54 -13.91 27.01
CA LYS A 395 -5.71 -13.03 26.88
C LYS A 395 -6.15 -12.94 25.43
N MET A 396 -7.42 -12.70 25.20
CA MET A 396 -7.95 -12.34 23.88
C MET A 396 -8.17 -10.83 23.85
N LEU A 397 -7.67 -10.13 22.82
CA LEU A 397 -7.89 -8.70 22.71
C LEU A 397 -9.38 -8.40 22.51
N GLY A 398 -9.88 -7.37 23.19
CA GLY A 398 -11.32 -7.06 23.26
C GLY A 398 -12.10 -7.94 24.25
N PHE A 399 -11.42 -8.77 25.04
CA PHE A 399 -12.02 -9.57 26.10
C PHE A 399 -11.26 -9.36 27.42
N ASN A 400 -11.99 -9.11 28.50
CA ASN A 400 -11.40 -8.63 29.75
C ASN A 400 -10.82 -9.73 30.65
N GLU A 401 -11.23 -10.98 30.44
CA GLU A 401 -10.84 -12.10 31.28
C GLU A 401 -9.65 -12.86 30.67
N GLU A 402 -8.86 -13.47 31.54
CA GLU A 402 -7.84 -14.43 31.13
C GLU A 402 -8.50 -15.71 30.62
N LEU A 403 -7.98 -16.26 29.52
CA LEU A 403 -8.51 -17.48 28.93
C LEU A 403 -7.96 -18.70 29.67
N ARG A 404 -8.77 -19.77 29.69
CA ARG A 404 -8.29 -21.08 30.14
C ARG A 404 -7.51 -21.73 29.01
N TRP A 405 -6.44 -22.43 29.36
CA TRP A 405 -5.59 -23.08 28.39
C TRP A 405 -4.85 -24.29 28.97
N THR A 406 -4.53 -25.23 28.08
CA THR A 406 -3.62 -26.35 28.34
C THR A 406 -2.52 -26.37 27.28
N LEU A 407 -1.41 -27.01 27.60
CA LEU A 407 -0.26 -27.14 26.70
C LEU A 407 0.23 -28.58 26.79
N ASP A 408 0.38 -29.22 25.64
CA ASP A 408 0.85 -30.60 25.53
C ASP A 408 1.68 -30.81 24.25
N ASP A 409 1.89 -32.08 23.90
CA ASP A 409 2.69 -32.48 22.75
C ASP A 409 2.01 -32.17 21.42
N ASP A 410 0.72 -31.85 21.37
CA ASP A 410 -0.03 -31.50 20.16
C ASP A 410 -0.16 -29.99 19.95
N GLY A 411 -0.18 -29.21 21.02
CA GLY A 411 -0.13 -27.76 20.91
C GLY A 411 -0.53 -27.00 22.17
N LEU A 412 -0.68 -25.69 22.00
CA LEU A 412 -1.30 -24.80 22.97
C LEU A 412 -2.80 -24.72 22.68
N HIS A 413 -3.59 -25.23 23.61
CA HIS A 413 -5.05 -25.30 23.51
C HIS A 413 -5.67 -24.18 24.32
N ILE A 414 -6.40 -23.28 23.67
CA ILE A 414 -7.04 -22.11 24.29
C ILE A 414 -8.55 -22.33 24.25
N GLU A 415 -9.20 -22.34 25.41
CA GLU A 415 -10.66 -22.36 25.52
C GLU A 415 -11.22 -20.99 25.09
N LEU A 416 -12.16 -21.03 24.13
CA LEU A 416 -12.78 -19.87 23.54
C LEU A 416 -14.06 -19.51 24.32
N PRO A 417 -14.31 -18.21 24.58
CA PRO A 417 -15.58 -17.77 25.14
C PRO A 417 -16.72 -17.91 24.12
N ASP A 418 -17.97 -17.86 24.59
CA ASP A 418 -19.16 -18.01 23.73
C ASP A 418 -19.34 -16.87 22.71
N LYS A 419 -18.68 -15.73 22.93
CA LYS A 419 -18.79 -14.54 22.09
C LYS A 419 -17.41 -14.11 21.59
N LYS A 420 -17.30 -13.95 20.27
CA LYS A 420 -16.15 -13.31 19.65
C LYS A 420 -16.13 -11.80 19.96
N PRO A 421 -14.94 -11.19 20.14
CA PRO A 421 -14.81 -9.78 20.50
C PRO A 421 -14.93 -8.85 19.29
N CYS A 422 -14.64 -9.36 18.09
CA CYS A 422 -14.64 -8.59 16.85
C CYS A 422 -14.86 -9.49 15.62
N ASP A 423 -15.05 -8.86 14.47
CA ASP A 423 -15.14 -9.51 13.17
C ASP A 423 -13.77 -9.72 12.50
N TYR A 424 -13.77 -10.47 11.39
CA TYR A 424 -12.64 -10.69 10.48
C TYR A 424 -11.50 -11.56 11.00
N ALA A 425 -10.86 -11.18 12.11
CA ALA A 425 -9.75 -11.89 12.75
C ALA A 425 -9.73 -11.64 14.26
N VAL A 426 -9.22 -12.59 15.05
CA VAL A 426 -9.20 -12.51 16.52
C VAL A 426 -7.80 -12.74 17.04
N THR A 427 -7.37 -11.89 17.99
CA THR A 427 -6.00 -11.88 18.49
C THR A 427 -5.90 -12.42 19.91
N TYR A 428 -4.97 -13.36 20.10
CA TYR A 428 -4.60 -13.93 21.39
C TYR A 428 -3.20 -13.44 21.77
N LYS A 429 -3.10 -12.74 22.90
CA LYS A 429 -1.87 -12.27 23.51
C LYS A 429 -1.37 -13.33 24.48
N ILE A 430 -0.24 -13.95 24.15
CA ILE A 430 0.45 -14.95 24.98
C ILE A 430 1.62 -14.24 25.64
N GLU A 431 1.45 -13.86 26.91
CA GLU A 431 2.46 -13.16 27.68
C GLU A 431 3.47 -14.15 28.25
N TRP A 432 4.75 -13.89 28.03
CA TRP A 432 5.86 -14.66 28.58
C TRP A 432 6.29 -14.12 29.94
N LYS A 433 6.90 -14.97 30.77
CA LYS A 433 7.39 -14.59 32.10
C LYS A 433 8.66 -13.74 32.06
#